data_AF-A0A8T9C3K5-F1
#
_entry.id   AF-A0A8T9C3K5-F1
#
_cell.length_a   1.000
_cell.length_b   1.000
_cell.length_c   1.000
_cell.angle_alpha   90.00
_cell.angle_beta   90.00
_cell.angle_gamma   90.00
#
_symmetry.space_group_name_H-M   'P 1'
#
loop_
_entity.id
_entity.type
_entity.pdbx_description
1 polymer ?
#
loop_
_entity_poly.entity_id
_entity_poly.type
_entity_poly.pdbx_seq_one_letter_code
_entity_poly.pdbx_strand_id
1 'polypeptide(L)'
;MQLTNILYAIATLALPSTSIAVTSPAAYTNTALKSHNTHRACHGAPALVWDAKLTANAAALAATCVYGHNTLIGGGGYGQNIGYFSSTKATAADNPASWLTQQVESWYGEVSGFSVYGQASPPTAVVTKAGHFSQVVWVGSTGVGCASQFCGENALVKYPWWYTVCNYSLP
;
A
#
# COMPACT_ATOMS: atom_id res chain seq x y z
N MET A 1 -26.59 -54.09 -48.55
CA MET A 1 -26.22 -53.95 -47.12
C MET A 1 -25.31 -52.72 -47.01
N GLN A 2 -25.89 -51.53 -46.80
CA GLN A 2 -25.14 -50.27 -46.66
C GLN A 2 -24.88 -50.03 -45.17
N LEU A 3 -23.62 -49.85 -44.80
CA LEU A 3 -23.19 -49.56 -43.43
C LEU A 3 -23.17 -48.04 -43.25
N THR A 4 -24.01 -47.53 -42.36
CA THR A 4 -24.01 -46.12 -41.90
C THR A 4 -22.93 -45.94 -40.83
N ASN A 5 -21.96 -45.07 -41.09
CA ASN A 5 -20.98 -44.63 -40.10
C ASN A 5 -21.61 -43.56 -39.19
N ILE A 6 -21.77 -43.86 -37.90
CA ILE A 6 -22.14 -42.90 -36.87
C ILE A 6 -20.85 -42.26 -36.35
N LEU A 7 -20.64 -40.97 -36.65
CA LEU A 7 -19.60 -40.18 -35.99
C LEU A 7 -20.09 -39.75 -34.60
N TYR A 8 -19.38 -40.14 -33.56
CA TYR A 8 -19.56 -39.62 -32.20
C TYR A 8 -18.86 -38.25 -32.09
N ALA A 9 -19.61 -37.20 -31.78
CA ALA A 9 -19.04 -35.92 -31.40
C ALA A 9 -18.53 -35.98 -29.95
N ILE A 10 -17.23 -35.85 -29.76
CA ILE A 10 -16.60 -35.76 -28.44
C ILE A 10 -16.68 -34.29 -28.00
N ALA A 11 -17.54 -33.97 -27.04
CA ALA A 11 -17.60 -32.65 -26.45
C ALA A 11 -16.41 -32.45 -25.50
N THR A 12 -15.45 -31.60 -25.88
CA THR A 12 -14.36 -31.18 -25.00
C THR A 12 -14.89 -30.20 -23.95
N LEU A 13 -14.99 -30.62 -22.68
CA LEU A 13 -15.25 -29.72 -21.57
C LEU A 13 -14.01 -28.85 -21.33
N ALA A 14 -14.10 -27.56 -21.63
CA ALA A 14 -13.07 -26.59 -21.27
C ALA A 14 -13.13 -26.34 -19.75
N LEU A 15 -12.03 -26.62 -19.06
CA LEU A 15 -11.89 -26.30 -17.63
C LEU A 15 -11.80 -24.76 -17.46
N PRO A 16 -12.48 -24.17 -16.47
CA PRO A 16 -12.34 -22.75 -16.19
C PRO A 16 -10.88 -22.46 -15.77
N SER A 17 -10.19 -21.65 -16.56
CA SER A 17 -8.86 -21.17 -16.22
C SER A 17 -9.00 -20.11 -15.15
N THR A 18 -8.58 -20.41 -13.92
CA THR A 18 -8.45 -19.40 -12.86
C THR A 18 -7.29 -18.48 -13.22
N SER A 19 -7.58 -17.31 -13.79
CA SER A 19 -6.57 -16.28 -13.96
C SER A 19 -6.13 -15.81 -12.57
N ILE A 20 -4.85 -15.95 -12.24
CA ILE A 20 -4.27 -15.28 -11.08
C ILE A 20 -4.45 -13.78 -11.33
N ALA A 21 -5.31 -13.13 -10.54
CA ALA A 21 -5.60 -11.72 -10.67
C ALA A 21 -4.36 -10.92 -10.25
N VAL A 22 -3.51 -10.58 -11.23
CA VAL A 22 -2.44 -9.59 -11.03
C VAL A 22 -3.11 -8.26 -10.71
N THR A 23 -2.76 -7.67 -9.58
CA THR A 23 -3.29 -6.37 -9.17
C THR A 23 -2.89 -5.31 -10.19
N SER A 24 -3.89 -4.73 -10.86
CA SER A 24 -3.64 -3.65 -11.80
C SER A 24 -3.19 -2.37 -11.07
N PRO A 25 -2.43 -1.49 -11.72
CA PRO A 25 -2.06 -0.19 -11.15
C PRO A 25 -3.28 0.63 -10.69
N ALA A 26 -4.39 0.55 -11.43
CA ALA A 26 -5.65 1.20 -11.07
C ALA A 26 -6.26 0.61 -9.79
N ALA A 27 -6.24 -0.72 -9.63
CA ALA A 27 -6.74 -1.37 -8.42
C ALA A 27 -5.91 -1.01 -7.18
N TYR A 28 -4.58 -0.95 -7.32
CA TYR A 28 -3.70 -0.52 -6.23
C TYR A 28 -3.96 0.96 -5.85
N THR A 29 -4.04 1.84 -6.85
CA THR A 29 -4.34 3.27 -6.66
C THR A 29 -5.67 3.48 -5.93
N ASN A 30 -6.74 2.81 -6.39
CA ASN A 30 -8.06 2.89 -5.77
C ASN A 30 -8.04 2.36 -4.33
N THR A 31 -7.27 1.31 -4.06
CA THR A 31 -7.11 0.75 -2.71
C THR A 31 -6.40 1.73 -1.79
N ALA A 32 -5.34 2.40 -2.27
CA ALA A 32 -4.63 3.44 -1.51
C ALA A 32 -5.55 4.59 -1.14
N LEU A 33 -6.26 5.15 -2.12
CA LEU A 33 -7.17 6.26 -1.89
C LEU A 33 -8.32 5.86 -0.97
N LYS A 34 -8.93 4.70 -1.20
CA LYS A 34 -10.06 4.23 -0.39
C LYS A 34 -9.66 4.05 1.07
N SER A 35 -8.57 3.30 1.34
CA SER A 35 -8.11 3.04 2.70
C SER A 35 -7.80 4.33 3.47
N HIS A 36 -7.11 5.29 2.85
CA HIS A 36 -6.84 6.58 3.48
C HIS A 36 -8.12 7.41 3.67
N ASN A 37 -8.92 7.56 2.61
CA ASN A 37 -10.03 8.50 2.61
C ASN A 37 -11.19 8.03 3.49
N THR A 38 -11.35 6.72 3.71
CA THR A 38 -12.27 6.20 4.73
C THR A 38 -11.91 6.72 6.12
N HIS A 39 -10.64 6.64 6.52
CA HIS A 39 -10.19 7.13 7.82
C HIS A 39 -10.22 8.65 7.91
N ARG A 40 -9.79 9.35 6.86
CA ARG A 40 -9.82 10.82 6.82
C ARG A 40 -11.22 11.39 7.01
N ALA A 41 -12.23 10.74 6.42
CA ALA A 41 -13.63 11.13 6.60
C ALA A 41 -14.08 11.06 8.07
N CYS A 42 -13.62 10.06 8.84
CA CYS A 42 -13.91 9.95 10.27
C CYS A 42 -13.33 11.10 11.11
N HIS A 43 -12.31 11.79 10.59
CA HIS A 43 -11.60 12.89 11.27
C HIS A 43 -11.87 14.26 10.63
N GLY A 44 -12.79 14.35 9.67
CA GLY A 44 -13.14 15.59 8.99
C GLY A 44 -12.05 16.13 8.05
N ALA A 45 -11.03 15.32 7.72
CA ALA A 45 -10.00 15.70 6.78
C ALA A 45 -10.47 15.51 5.32
N PRO A 46 -10.22 16.46 4.40
CA PRO A 46 -10.59 16.32 2.99
C PRO A 46 -9.97 15.08 2.35
N ALA A 47 -10.65 14.50 1.36
CA ALA A 47 -10.13 13.35 0.62
C ALA A 47 -8.82 13.68 -0.09
N LEU A 48 -7.84 12.77 0.00
CA LEU A 48 -6.60 12.82 -0.77
C LEU A 48 -6.89 12.46 -2.23
N VAL A 49 -6.10 13.04 -3.13
CA VAL A 49 -6.00 12.61 -4.53
C VAL A 49 -4.70 11.85 -4.78
N TRP A 50 -4.66 11.04 -5.83
CA TRP A 50 -3.45 10.29 -6.17
C TRP A 50 -2.43 11.20 -6.83
N ASP A 51 -1.18 11.12 -6.39
CA ASP A 51 -0.06 11.88 -6.94
C ASP A 51 1.00 10.94 -7.54
N ALA A 52 1.16 11.03 -8.86
CA ALA A 52 2.08 10.17 -9.61
C ALA A 52 3.56 10.43 -9.28
N LYS A 53 3.94 11.68 -8.95
CA LYS A 53 5.32 12.02 -8.59
C LYS A 53 5.66 11.46 -7.21
N LEU A 54 4.77 11.61 -6.24
CA LEU A 54 4.92 11.01 -4.91
C LEU A 54 5.01 9.48 -5.00
N THR A 55 4.21 8.88 -5.88
CA THR A 55 4.22 7.43 -6.16
C THR A 55 5.56 6.97 -6.72
N ALA A 56 6.10 7.69 -7.71
CA ALA A 56 7.40 7.36 -8.29
C ALA A 56 8.52 7.43 -7.24
N ASN A 57 8.50 8.44 -6.37
CA ASN A 57 9.46 8.57 -5.28
C ASN A 57 9.29 7.45 -4.23
N ALA A 58 8.06 7.06 -3.92
CA ALA A 58 7.76 5.97 -2.99
C ALA A 58 8.25 4.62 -3.55
N ALA A 59 8.02 4.37 -4.84
CA ALA A 59 8.48 3.18 -5.53
C ALA A 59 10.02 3.09 -5.56
N ALA A 60 10.69 4.21 -5.82
CA ALA A 60 12.15 4.28 -5.79
C ALA A 60 12.72 3.93 -4.40
N LEU A 61 12.11 4.41 -3.31
CA LEU A 61 12.50 4.02 -1.95
C LEU A 61 12.20 2.55 -1.67
N ALA A 62 10.99 2.09 -1.96
CA ALA A 62 10.56 0.73 -1.68
C ALA A 62 11.45 -0.30 -2.39
N ALA A 63 11.86 -0.02 -3.64
CA ALA A 63 12.76 -0.85 -4.44
C ALA A 63 14.15 -1.05 -3.83
N THR A 64 14.59 -0.17 -2.90
CA THR A 64 15.87 -0.36 -2.22
C THR A 64 15.88 -1.57 -1.28
N CYS A 65 14.70 -2.00 -0.81
CA CYS A 65 14.58 -3.01 0.25
C CYS A 65 15.47 -2.71 1.47
N VAL A 66 15.65 -1.43 1.80
CA VAL A 66 16.30 -0.97 3.03
C VAL A 66 15.25 -0.21 3.84
N TYR A 67 14.85 -0.78 4.98
CA TYR A 67 13.82 -0.18 5.81
C TYR A 67 14.33 1.12 6.45
N GLY A 68 13.74 2.24 6.09
CA GLY A 68 14.07 3.55 6.66
C GLY A 68 13.42 4.68 5.90
N HIS A 69 13.31 5.85 6.54
CA HIS A 69 12.80 7.03 5.87
C HIS A 69 13.83 7.60 4.89
N ASN A 70 13.36 8.05 3.73
CA ASN A 70 14.12 8.90 2.82
C ASN A 70 13.17 9.83 2.06
N THR A 71 13.11 11.08 2.52
CA THR A 71 12.27 12.13 1.94
C THR A 71 13.07 13.08 1.04
N LEU A 72 14.28 12.69 0.60
CA LEU A 72 15.10 13.48 -0.33
C LEU A 72 14.95 13.02 -1.79
N ILE A 73 14.35 11.84 -2.02
CA ILE A 73 14.12 11.29 -3.36
C ILE A 73 13.20 12.23 -4.15
N GLY A 74 13.58 12.56 -5.38
CA GLY A 74 12.78 13.44 -6.25
C GLY A 74 12.68 14.89 -5.77
N GLY A 75 13.63 15.35 -4.94
CA GLY A 75 13.76 16.74 -4.48
C GLY A 75 13.09 17.06 -3.15
N GLY A 76 12.48 16.06 -2.51
CA GLY A 76 11.81 16.20 -1.21
C GLY A 76 10.59 17.10 -1.18
N GLY A 77 10.29 17.67 -0.01
CA GLY A 77 9.09 18.50 0.19
C GLY A 77 7.79 17.71 0.35
N TYR A 78 7.86 16.50 0.89
CA TYR A 78 6.70 15.63 1.16
C TYR A 78 6.84 14.95 2.53
N GLY A 79 5.70 14.63 3.15
CA GLY A 79 5.62 13.75 4.32
C GLY A 79 5.71 12.28 3.91
N GLN A 80 5.98 11.37 4.85
CA GLN A 80 6.16 9.95 4.52
C GLN A 80 5.75 9.05 5.68
N ASN A 81 4.98 8.01 5.36
CA ASN A 81 4.81 6.83 6.18
C ASN A 81 5.51 5.65 5.52
N ILE A 82 6.16 4.83 6.35
CA ILE A 82 6.75 3.56 5.93
C ILE A 82 6.25 2.45 6.85
N GLY A 83 6.25 1.22 6.35
CA GLY A 83 5.91 0.07 7.15
C GLY A 83 6.23 -1.22 6.42
N TYR A 84 6.31 -2.31 7.16
CA TYR A 84 6.59 -3.60 6.58
C TYR A 84 5.79 -4.72 7.23
N PHE A 85 5.57 -5.77 6.44
CA PHE A 85 5.11 -7.07 6.89
C PHE A 85 6.16 -8.12 6.57
N SER A 86 6.55 -8.96 7.53
CA SER A 86 7.55 -10.01 7.34
C SER A 86 7.01 -11.35 7.84
N SER A 87 7.19 -12.42 7.05
CA SER A 87 6.71 -13.75 7.37
C SER A 87 7.47 -14.81 6.57
N THR A 88 7.66 -15.99 7.14
CA THR A 88 8.21 -17.16 6.42
C THR A 88 7.33 -17.59 5.23
N LYS A 89 6.09 -17.12 5.17
CA LYS A 89 5.11 -17.41 4.11
C LYS A 89 4.90 -16.25 3.14
N ALA A 90 5.55 -15.10 3.34
CA ALA A 90 5.40 -13.98 2.42
C ALA A 90 6.04 -14.32 1.08
N THR A 91 5.35 -13.98 -0.02
CA THR A 91 5.83 -14.27 -1.37
C THR A 91 5.65 -13.07 -2.30
N ALA A 92 6.44 -13.04 -3.37
CA ALA A 92 6.27 -12.07 -4.46
C ALA A 92 4.92 -12.21 -5.18
N ALA A 93 4.23 -13.35 -5.04
CA ALA A 93 2.92 -13.60 -5.62
C ALA A 93 1.76 -13.04 -4.77
N ASP A 94 2.04 -12.55 -3.56
CA ASP A 94 1.01 -11.94 -2.71
C ASP A 94 0.48 -10.66 -3.36
N ASN A 95 -0.76 -10.30 -3.06
CA ASN A 95 -1.37 -9.09 -3.58
C ASN A 95 -0.81 -7.84 -2.87
N PRO A 96 -0.08 -6.93 -3.56
CA PRO A 96 0.48 -5.73 -2.95
C PRO A 96 -0.60 -4.79 -2.38
N ALA A 97 -1.80 -4.73 -2.97
CA ALA A 97 -2.89 -3.88 -2.48
C ALA A 97 -3.44 -4.36 -1.13
N SER A 98 -3.40 -5.67 -0.87
CA SER A 98 -3.77 -6.22 0.44
C SER A 98 -2.78 -5.80 1.53
N TRP A 99 -1.48 -5.76 1.22
CA TRP A 99 -0.46 -5.28 2.15
C TRP A 99 -0.56 -3.79 2.42
N LEU A 100 -0.75 -3.00 1.36
CA LEU A 100 -1.04 -1.57 1.49
C LEU A 100 -2.23 -1.31 2.41
N THR A 101 -3.34 -2.02 2.22
CA THR A 101 -4.54 -1.85 3.07
C THR A 101 -4.22 -2.13 4.53
N GLN A 102 -3.63 -3.30 4.82
CA GLN A 102 -3.25 -3.67 6.19
C GLN A 102 -2.29 -2.67 6.81
N GLN A 103 -1.37 -2.11 6.02
CA GLN A 103 -0.43 -1.12 6.50
C GLN A 103 -1.11 0.20 6.87
N VAL A 104 -2.05 0.67 6.05
CA VAL A 104 -2.84 1.88 6.36
C VAL A 104 -3.71 1.66 7.60
N GLU A 105 -4.33 0.48 7.76
CA GLU A 105 -5.06 0.14 8.98
C GLU A 105 -4.14 0.11 10.22
N SER A 106 -2.93 -0.45 10.09
CA SER A 106 -1.95 -0.45 11.18
C SER A 106 -1.52 0.97 11.57
N TRP A 107 -1.25 1.83 10.59
CA TRP A 107 -0.94 3.24 10.85
C TRP A 107 -2.11 3.96 11.50
N TYR A 108 -3.34 3.71 11.03
CA TYR A 108 -4.54 4.29 11.63
C TYR A 108 -4.75 3.82 13.07
N GLY A 109 -4.41 2.56 13.39
CA GLY A 109 -4.52 1.98 14.74
C GLY A 109 -3.72 2.72 15.82
N GLU A 110 -2.71 3.51 15.43
CA GLU A 110 -1.98 4.38 16.37
C GLU A 110 -2.85 5.51 16.94
N VAL A 111 -4.08 5.71 16.44
CA VAL A 111 -5.09 6.63 17.02
C VAL A 111 -5.26 6.44 18.52
N SER A 112 -5.11 5.20 19.02
CA SER A 112 -5.20 4.87 20.45
C SER A 112 -4.13 5.58 21.30
N GLY A 113 -2.99 5.95 20.70
CA GLY A 113 -1.91 6.70 21.34
C GLY A 113 -1.95 8.20 21.06
N PHE A 114 -2.95 8.70 20.32
CA PHE A 114 -3.03 10.09 19.89
C PHE A 114 -3.96 10.93 20.78
N SER A 115 -3.47 12.07 21.26
CA SER A 115 -4.22 12.93 22.19
C SER A 115 -4.22 14.43 21.86
N VAL A 116 -3.62 14.84 20.72
CA VAL A 116 -3.39 16.26 20.40
C VAL A 116 -3.84 16.65 18.99
N TYR A 117 -5.12 16.98 18.82
CA TYR A 117 -5.64 17.51 17.55
C TYR A 117 -5.38 19.01 17.40
N GLY A 118 -5.32 19.49 16.15
CA GLY A 118 -5.26 20.92 15.83
C GLY A 118 -3.91 21.60 16.07
N GLN A 119 -2.86 20.84 16.38
CA GLN A 119 -1.52 21.37 16.56
C GLN A 119 -0.71 21.27 15.27
N ALA A 120 -0.17 22.39 14.79
CA ALA A 120 0.68 22.41 13.61
C ALA A 120 2.03 21.70 13.81
N SER A 121 2.48 21.58 15.07
CA SER A 121 3.72 20.88 15.42
C SER A 121 3.51 20.07 16.70
N PRO A 122 2.97 18.84 16.58
CA PRO A 122 2.78 17.96 17.73
C PRO A 122 4.11 17.66 18.44
N PRO A 123 4.11 17.44 19.76
CA PRO A 123 5.33 17.08 20.49
C PRO A 123 5.96 15.80 19.94
N THR A 124 7.29 15.71 19.95
CA THR A 124 8.03 14.52 19.48
C THR A 124 7.52 13.23 20.10
N ALA A 125 7.18 13.25 21.41
CA ALA A 125 6.64 12.07 22.10
C ALA A 125 5.32 11.55 21.51
N VAL A 126 4.51 12.43 20.90
CA VAL A 126 3.30 12.06 20.16
C VAL A 126 3.67 11.53 18.79
N VAL A 127 4.56 12.22 18.07
CA VAL A 127 5.03 11.79 16.73
C VAL A 127 5.67 10.40 16.78
N THR A 128 6.42 10.08 17.83
CA THR A 128 7.02 8.74 18.00
C THR A 128 5.96 7.64 18.20
N LYS A 129 4.81 7.96 18.79
CA LYS A 129 3.76 6.97 19.11
C LYS A 129 2.66 6.88 18.07
N ALA A 130 2.36 7.99 17.41
CA ALA A 130 1.19 8.16 16.55
C ALA A 130 1.49 9.05 15.33
N GLY A 131 2.75 9.09 14.92
CA GLY A 131 3.20 9.84 13.75
C GLY A 131 2.51 9.36 12.48
N HIS A 132 2.40 8.04 12.30
CA HIS A 132 1.77 7.50 11.09
C HIS A 132 0.28 7.81 11.05
N PHE A 133 -0.43 7.62 12.18
CA PHE A 133 -1.82 8.03 12.31
C PHE A 133 -1.99 9.51 11.95
N SER A 134 -1.21 10.38 12.60
CA SER A 134 -1.34 11.83 12.41
C SER A 134 -1.12 12.26 10.96
N GLN A 135 -0.23 11.58 10.24
CA GLN A 135 0.00 11.81 8.81
C GLN A 135 -1.16 11.31 7.94
N VAL A 136 -1.75 10.14 8.22
CA VAL A 136 -2.92 9.62 7.49
C VAL A 136 -4.06 10.63 7.54
N VAL A 137 -4.32 11.22 8.71
CA VAL A 137 -5.41 12.17 8.93
C VAL A 137 -4.99 13.65 8.84
N TRP A 138 -3.77 13.94 8.39
CA TRP A 138 -3.27 15.31 8.34
C TRP A 138 -4.08 16.15 7.36
N VAL A 139 -4.76 17.19 7.86
CA VAL A 139 -5.67 18.02 7.05
C VAL A 139 -4.96 18.78 5.93
N GLY A 140 -3.69 19.16 6.14
CA GLY A 140 -2.91 19.90 5.15
C GLY A 140 -2.41 19.06 3.97
N SER A 141 -2.41 17.73 4.10
CA SER A 141 -2.03 16.86 2.98
C SER A 141 -3.21 16.70 2.02
N THR A 142 -2.95 16.90 0.74
CA THR A 142 -3.96 16.91 -0.34
C THR A 142 -3.71 15.81 -1.37
N GLY A 143 -2.47 15.36 -1.52
CA GLY A 143 -2.06 14.29 -2.40
C GLY A 143 -1.36 13.15 -1.65
N VAL A 144 -1.48 11.93 -2.18
CA VAL A 144 -0.75 10.76 -1.71
C VAL A 144 -0.28 9.90 -2.88
N GLY A 145 0.91 9.32 -2.74
CA GLY A 145 1.43 8.31 -3.65
C GLY A 145 2.13 7.20 -2.89
N CYS A 146 1.75 5.96 -3.17
CA CYS A 146 2.22 4.78 -2.43
C CYS A 146 2.85 3.73 -3.34
N ALA A 147 3.75 2.93 -2.79
CA ALA A 147 4.28 1.73 -3.42
C ALA A 147 4.52 0.63 -2.38
N SER A 148 4.31 -0.62 -2.79
CA SER A 148 4.61 -1.81 -2.00
C SER A 148 5.56 -2.70 -2.80
N GLN A 149 6.72 -3.01 -2.23
CA GLN A 149 7.76 -3.83 -2.85
C GLN A 149 7.91 -5.13 -2.07
N PHE A 150 7.89 -6.27 -2.75
CA PHE A 150 8.34 -7.52 -2.15
C PHE A 150 9.86 -7.53 -2.08
N CYS A 151 10.38 -7.87 -0.91
CA CYS A 151 11.78 -7.92 -0.58
C CYS A 151 12.13 -9.32 -0.04
N GLY A 152 13.27 -9.85 -0.49
CA GLY A 152 13.85 -11.05 0.09
C GLY A 152 14.40 -10.80 1.49
N GLU A 153 14.85 -11.87 2.13
CA GLU A 153 15.57 -11.78 3.41
C GLU A 153 16.83 -10.91 3.26
N ASN A 154 17.14 -10.14 4.31
CA ASN A 154 18.39 -9.39 4.39
C ASN A 154 18.86 -9.28 5.85
N ALA A 155 19.97 -8.57 6.07
CA ALA A 155 20.55 -8.42 7.41
C ALA A 155 19.62 -7.69 8.41
N LEU A 156 18.67 -6.89 7.93
CA LEU A 156 17.73 -6.11 8.75
C LEU A 156 16.43 -6.88 9.02
N VAL A 157 15.95 -7.66 8.04
CA VAL A 157 14.67 -8.38 8.09
C VAL A 157 14.89 -9.85 7.76
N LYS A 158 14.74 -10.68 8.80
CA LYS A 158 15.10 -12.11 8.79
C LYS A 158 14.26 -12.98 7.83
N TYR A 159 13.00 -12.62 7.58
CA TYR A 159 12.11 -13.39 6.69
C TYR A 159 11.71 -12.54 5.48
N PRO A 160 11.25 -13.15 4.37
CA PRO A 160 10.71 -12.41 3.24
C PRO A 160 9.64 -11.44 3.71
N TRP A 161 9.59 -10.28 3.05
CA TRP A 161 8.83 -9.16 3.55
C TRP A 161 8.30 -8.27 2.45
N TRP A 162 7.23 -7.55 2.77
CA TRP A 162 6.67 -6.51 1.93
C TRP A 162 6.96 -5.16 2.56
N TYR A 163 7.61 -4.29 1.80
CA TYR A 163 7.93 -2.93 2.21
C TYR A 163 6.95 -1.95 1.57
N THR A 164 6.15 -1.24 2.37
CA THR A 164 5.19 -0.24 1.89
C THR A 164 5.66 1.16 2.28
N VAL A 165 5.68 2.05 1.28
CA VAL A 165 6.01 3.46 1.42
C VAL A 165 4.83 4.26 0.88
N CYS A 166 4.33 5.23 1.66
CA CYS A 166 3.36 6.23 1.20
C CYS A 166 3.94 7.62 1.45
N ASN A 167 4.03 8.42 0.40
CA ASN A 167 4.44 9.82 0.46
C ASN A 167 3.21 10.71 0.36
N TYR A 168 3.20 11.81 1.11
CA TYR A 168 2.07 12.74 1.24
C TYR A 168 2.51 14.14 0.85
N SER A 169 1.69 14.87 0.10
CA SER A 169 1.99 16.28 -0.16
C SER A 169 2.03 17.05 1.17
N LEU A 170 3.00 17.95 1.30
CA LEU A 170 2.96 18.97 2.33
C LEU A 170 1.97 20.07 1.90
N PRO A 171 1.37 20.80 2.85
CA PRO A 171 0.69 22.06 2.56
C PRO A 171 1.65 23.10 1.95
#